data_AF-A0A101WAC7-F1
#
_entry.id   AF-A0A101WAC7-F1
#
_cell.length_a   1.000
_cell.length_b   1.000
_cell.length_c   1.000
_cell.angle_alpha   90.00
_cell.angle_beta   90.00
_cell.angle_gamma   90.00
#
_symmetry.space_group_name_H-M   'P 1'
#
loop_
_entity.id
_entity.type
_entity.pdbx_description
1 polymer ?
#
loop_
_entity_poly.entity_id
_entity_poly.type
_entity_poly.pdbx_seq_one_letter_code
_entity_poly.pdbx_strand_id
1 'polypeptide(L)'
;MEKGKNKIKNMNLFKKLFGSNTTSTKDFQEKKEVMVNISSVSKNKIPSNASVIAESQIPAYCSIGNLVFEKKYHEAIELGKKLLAKTPESAGVHVNLMDAYFKVKDENPIYYEKHIEHARLAMLYGHNTGYVQKKLAIGLEKQKKINQALQICNIVLDDKFHFSSHGCGNKNEFVSRKEKLLKKANDSLEKSESMVFTRDEISSIIEQIRQDEERAKQEKIGHDKKMEQLRKSIGI
;
A
#
# COMPACT_ATOMS: atom_id res chain seq x y z
N MET A 1 -32.09 -20.64 -54.23
CA MET A 1 -31.50 -21.97 -54.52
C MET A 1 -30.15 -22.00 -53.83
N GLU A 2 -30.08 -22.65 -52.67
CA GLU A 2 -29.46 -23.99 -52.48
C GLU A 2 -27.93 -23.91 -52.52
N LYS A 3 -27.13 -24.56 -51.66
CA LYS A 3 -27.28 -25.38 -50.44
C LYS A 3 -25.83 -25.71 -50.01
N GLY A 4 -25.65 -26.10 -48.74
CA GLY A 4 -24.61 -27.07 -48.35
C GLY A 4 -23.38 -26.47 -47.66
N LYS A 5 -23.34 -26.40 -46.33
CA LYS A 5 -22.92 -27.46 -45.38
C LYS A 5 -21.47 -27.91 -45.56
N ASN A 6 -20.63 -27.63 -44.55
CA ASN A 6 -19.79 -28.69 -44.02
C ASN A 6 -19.64 -28.61 -42.50
N LYS A 7 -20.03 -29.73 -41.88
CA LYS A 7 -19.92 -30.09 -40.47
C LYS A 7 -18.45 -30.39 -40.17
N ILE A 8 -17.92 -29.84 -39.07
CA ILE A 8 -16.87 -30.54 -38.32
C ILE A 8 -17.41 -30.79 -36.92
N LYS A 9 -17.54 -32.09 -36.64
CA LYS A 9 -17.83 -32.69 -35.34
C LYS A 9 -16.72 -32.29 -34.37
N ASN A 10 -17.08 -31.81 -33.19
CA ASN A 10 -16.28 -32.12 -32.00
C ASN A 10 -17.20 -32.66 -30.92
N MET A 11 -17.06 -33.97 -30.75
CA MET A 11 -17.71 -34.80 -29.74
C MET A 11 -16.97 -34.63 -28.40
N ASN A 12 -17.76 -34.59 -27.34
CA ASN A 12 -17.47 -35.12 -25.99
C ASN A 12 -16.11 -34.83 -25.36
N LEU A 13 -16.08 -33.84 -24.45
CA LEU A 13 -15.20 -33.91 -23.27
C LEU A 13 -15.76 -33.22 -22.03
N PHE A 14 -17.08 -33.27 -21.79
CA PHE A 14 -17.71 -32.65 -20.60
C PHE A 14 -18.73 -33.53 -19.86
N LYS A 15 -18.62 -34.87 -19.98
CA LYS A 15 -19.48 -35.81 -19.24
C LYS A 15 -18.68 -36.80 -18.38
N LYS A 16 -17.68 -36.31 -17.64
CA LYS A 16 -16.93 -37.14 -16.68
C LYS A 16 -16.75 -36.51 -15.30
N LEU A 17 -17.68 -35.65 -14.86
CA LEU A 17 -17.61 -35.03 -13.53
C LEU A 17 -18.86 -35.21 -12.66
N PHE A 18 -19.91 -35.89 -13.13
CA PHE A 18 -21.07 -36.21 -12.30
C PHE A 18 -21.34 -37.71 -12.35
N GLY A 19 -20.46 -38.46 -11.65
CA GLY A 19 -20.77 -39.79 -11.18
C GLY A 19 -21.64 -39.67 -9.93
N SER A 20 -22.89 -40.09 -10.04
CA SER A 20 -23.71 -40.49 -8.90
C SER A 20 -23.17 -41.80 -8.33
N ASN A 21 -22.98 -41.88 -7.01
CA ASN A 21 -23.54 -42.96 -6.20
C ASN A 21 -23.34 -42.72 -4.68
N THR A 22 -24.48 -42.67 -4.00
CA THR A 22 -24.84 -43.38 -2.75
C THR A 22 -23.93 -43.30 -1.51
N THR A 23 -24.45 -42.57 -0.53
CA THR A 23 -24.57 -42.91 0.91
C THR A 23 -23.64 -43.99 1.50
N SER A 24 -22.76 -43.56 2.41
CA SER A 24 -22.65 -44.23 3.71
C SER A 24 -22.26 -43.22 4.79
N THR A 25 -23.00 -43.28 5.88
CA THR A 25 -22.93 -42.51 7.11
C THR A 25 -21.69 -42.88 7.91
N LYS A 26 -20.82 -41.89 8.17
CA LYS A 26 -20.11 -41.75 9.45
C LYS A 26 -19.95 -40.26 9.74
N ASP A 27 -20.69 -39.79 10.73
CA ASP A 27 -20.53 -38.47 11.33
C ASP A 27 -19.14 -38.36 11.95
N PHE A 28 -18.19 -37.81 11.19
CA PHE A 28 -17.08 -37.07 11.75
C PHE A 28 -17.29 -35.63 11.30
N GLN A 29 -17.71 -34.78 12.24
CA GLN A 29 -17.72 -33.33 12.03
C GLN A 29 -16.27 -32.86 11.98
N GLU A 30 -15.62 -33.05 10.81
CA GLU A 30 -14.45 -32.27 10.44
C GLU A 30 -14.87 -30.80 10.49
N LYS A 31 -14.32 -30.04 11.44
CA LYS A 31 -14.36 -28.59 11.41
C LYS A 31 -13.65 -28.15 10.13
N LYS A 32 -14.43 -27.97 9.07
CA LYS A 32 -13.92 -27.54 7.77
C LYS A 32 -13.49 -26.08 7.91
N GLU A 33 -12.19 -25.87 8.13
CA GLU A 33 -11.60 -24.54 8.17
C GLU A 33 -11.65 -23.95 6.75
N VAL A 34 -12.48 -22.92 6.58
CA VAL A 34 -12.56 -22.17 5.32
C VAL A 34 -11.80 -20.88 5.50
N MET A 35 -10.66 -20.76 4.82
CA MET A 35 -9.93 -19.50 4.71
C MET A 35 -10.70 -18.58 3.76
N VAL A 36 -11.56 -17.71 4.30
CA VAL A 36 -12.34 -16.75 3.51
C VAL A 36 -11.52 -15.49 3.31
N ASN A 37 -11.33 -15.08 2.05
CA ASN A 37 -10.69 -13.80 1.73
C ASN A 37 -11.56 -12.65 2.29
N ILE A 38 -10.99 -11.72 3.07
CA ILE A 38 -11.74 -10.65 3.74
C ILE A 38 -12.55 -9.80 2.72
N SER A 39 -12.06 -9.70 1.49
CA SER A 39 -12.75 -9.01 0.38
C SER A 39 -14.08 -9.66 -0.06
N SER A 40 -14.33 -10.93 0.30
CA SER A 40 -15.58 -11.65 -0.01
C SER A 40 -16.53 -11.83 1.18
N VAL A 41 -16.18 -11.32 2.37
CA VAL A 41 -17.00 -11.45 3.59
C VAL A 41 -18.17 -10.46 3.64
N SER A 42 -18.14 -9.38 2.86
CA SER A 42 -19.18 -8.33 2.90
C SER A 42 -20.59 -8.81 2.50
N LYS A 43 -20.75 -10.04 1.99
CA LYS A 43 -22.05 -10.58 1.55
C LYS A 43 -22.38 -12.01 2.00
N ASN A 44 -21.50 -12.72 2.73
CA ASN A 44 -21.75 -14.09 3.14
C ASN A 44 -22.05 -14.18 4.64
N LYS A 45 -23.20 -14.75 5.01
CA LYS A 45 -23.46 -15.16 6.40
C LYS A 45 -22.42 -16.20 6.78
N ILE A 46 -21.61 -15.89 7.79
CA ILE A 46 -20.70 -16.86 8.42
C ILE A 46 -21.56 -18.03 8.90
N PRO A 47 -21.24 -19.29 8.52
CA PRO A 47 -21.98 -20.46 9.00
C PRO A 47 -22.10 -20.45 10.52
N SER A 48 -23.24 -20.85 11.07
CA SER A 48 -23.48 -20.87 12.52
C SER A 48 -22.53 -21.77 13.30
N ASN A 49 -21.83 -22.68 12.62
CA ASN A 49 -20.82 -23.57 13.17
C ASN A 49 -19.37 -23.08 12.97
N ALA A 50 -19.15 -21.90 12.40
CA ALA A 50 -17.83 -21.32 12.20
C ALA A 50 -17.50 -20.30 13.31
N SER A 51 -16.26 -20.35 13.81
CA SER A 51 -15.73 -19.40 14.80
C SER A 51 -14.86 -18.34 14.13
N VAL A 52 -15.09 -17.06 14.41
CA VAL A 52 -14.18 -15.98 14.02
C VAL A 52 -12.92 -16.08 14.86
N ILE A 53 -11.81 -16.44 14.24
CA ILE A 53 -10.51 -16.63 14.91
C ILE A 53 -9.62 -15.38 14.89
N ALA A 54 -10.01 -14.37 14.09
CA ALA A 54 -9.39 -13.06 14.00
C ALA A 54 -10.35 -12.03 13.39
N GLU A 55 -10.38 -10.83 13.96
CA GLU A 55 -11.09 -9.66 13.44
C GLU A 55 -10.09 -8.50 13.37
N SER A 56 -10.13 -7.71 12.30
CA SER A 56 -9.31 -6.50 12.15
C SER A 56 -10.21 -5.33 11.80
N GLN A 57 -10.00 -4.20 12.48
CA GLN A 57 -10.63 -2.95 12.10
C GLN A 57 -9.95 -2.39 10.85
N ILE A 58 -10.73 -1.94 9.88
CA ILE A 58 -10.20 -1.23 8.72
C ILE A 58 -9.74 0.16 9.20
N PRO A 59 -8.48 0.55 8.98
CA PRO A 59 -8.01 1.87 9.39
C PRO A 59 -8.86 2.99 8.76
N ALA A 60 -9.20 4.01 9.55
CA ALA A 60 -10.09 5.09 9.11
C ALA A 60 -9.58 5.84 7.86
N TYR A 61 -8.27 5.88 7.63
CA TYR A 61 -7.68 6.50 6.46
C TYR A 61 -7.98 5.76 5.15
N CYS A 62 -8.37 4.48 5.18
CA CYS A 62 -8.80 3.74 4.00
C CYS A 62 -10.04 4.39 3.34
N SER A 63 -10.90 5.03 4.12
CA SER A 63 -12.05 5.79 3.60
C SER A 63 -11.62 6.97 2.73
N ILE A 64 -10.47 7.60 3.01
CA ILE A 64 -9.93 8.68 2.16
C ILE A 64 -9.50 8.10 0.81
N GLY A 65 -8.77 6.98 0.83
CA GLY A 65 -8.35 6.29 -0.38
C GLY A 65 -9.53 5.92 -1.30
N ASN A 66 -10.64 5.46 -0.72
CA ASN A 66 -11.88 5.19 -1.47
C ASN A 66 -12.45 6.47 -2.12
N LEU A 67 -12.51 7.59 -1.40
CA LEU A 67 -12.97 8.86 -1.96
C LEU A 67 -12.05 9.34 -3.10
N VAL A 68 -10.73 9.18 -2.97
CA VAL A 68 -9.77 9.50 -4.04
C VAL A 68 -10.01 8.60 -5.26
N PHE A 69 -10.24 7.30 -5.06
CA PHE A 69 -10.58 6.37 -6.14
C PHE A 69 -11.88 6.75 -6.86
N GLU A 70 -12.90 7.18 -6.10
CA GLU A 70 -14.18 7.70 -6.61
C GLU A 70 -14.08 9.12 -7.20
N LYS A 71 -12.89 9.71 -7.22
CA LYS A 71 -12.62 11.09 -7.70
C LYS A 71 -13.31 12.19 -6.89
N LYS A 72 -13.73 11.91 -5.65
CA LYS A 72 -14.31 12.87 -4.70
C LYS A 72 -13.20 13.57 -3.91
N TYR A 73 -12.33 14.29 -4.61
CA TYR A 73 -11.07 14.79 -4.03
C TYR A 73 -11.27 15.81 -2.89
N HIS A 74 -12.25 16.73 -3.01
CA HIS A 74 -12.52 17.69 -1.93
C HIS A 74 -13.08 17.02 -0.67
N GLU A 75 -13.98 16.05 -0.82
CA GLU A 75 -14.47 15.25 0.30
C GLU A 75 -13.33 14.47 0.97
N ALA A 76 -12.42 13.90 0.16
CA ALA A 76 -11.22 13.24 0.65
C ALA A 76 -10.32 14.20 1.45
N ILE A 77 -10.13 15.42 0.97
CA ILE A 77 -9.35 16.47 1.64
C ILE A 77 -9.99 16.84 2.99
N GLU A 78 -11.29 17.11 3.01
CA GLU A 78 -12.00 17.51 4.24
C GLU A 78 -12.03 16.38 5.29
N LEU A 79 -12.24 15.13 4.86
CA LEU A 79 -12.13 13.98 5.75
C LEU A 79 -10.70 13.82 6.29
N GLY A 80 -9.68 13.94 5.41
CA GLY A 80 -8.29 13.85 5.82
C GLY A 80 -7.90 14.89 6.85
N LYS A 81 -8.32 16.16 6.68
CA LYS A 81 -8.12 17.21 7.69
C LYS A 81 -8.74 16.86 9.03
N LYS A 82 -9.98 16.34 9.03
CA LYS A 82 -10.67 15.89 10.27
C LYS A 82 -9.94 14.74 10.97
N LEU A 83 -9.38 13.79 10.21
CA LEU A 83 -8.58 12.70 10.79
C LEU A 83 -7.25 13.21 11.35
N LEU A 84 -6.56 14.11 10.64
CA LEU A 84 -5.31 14.70 11.14
C LEU A 84 -5.50 15.53 12.40
N ALA A 85 -6.66 16.16 12.61
CA ALA A 85 -6.96 16.85 13.87
C ALA A 85 -6.94 15.91 15.10
N LYS A 86 -7.13 14.61 14.89
CA LYS A 86 -7.06 13.57 15.95
C LYS A 86 -5.73 12.84 15.97
N THR A 87 -5.13 12.62 14.80
CA THR A 87 -3.89 11.88 14.65
C THR A 87 -2.99 12.59 13.65
N PRO A 88 -2.29 13.65 14.07
CA PRO A 88 -1.49 14.49 13.19
C PRO A 88 -0.35 13.77 12.48
N GLU A 89 0.10 12.64 13.04
CA GLU A 89 1.26 11.87 12.56
C GLU A 89 0.84 10.67 11.69
N SER A 90 -0.41 10.61 11.25
CA SER A 90 -0.89 9.46 10.46
C SER A 90 -0.31 9.49 9.04
N ALA A 91 0.74 8.69 8.82
CA ALA A 91 1.33 8.45 7.49
C ALA A 91 0.28 8.05 6.45
N GLY A 92 -0.67 7.19 6.83
CA GLY A 92 -1.78 6.75 5.98
C GLY A 92 -2.73 7.88 5.57
N VAL A 93 -3.01 8.84 6.47
CA VAL A 93 -3.80 10.04 6.09
C VAL A 93 -3.00 10.95 5.17
N HIS A 94 -1.73 11.19 5.48
CA HIS A 94 -0.87 12.06 4.68
C HIS A 94 -0.64 11.55 3.25
N VAL A 95 -0.42 10.25 3.04
CA VAL A 95 -0.27 9.72 1.66
C VAL A 95 -1.56 9.90 0.84
N ASN A 96 -2.73 9.76 1.46
CA ASN A 96 -3.99 9.96 0.76
C ASN A 96 -4.25 11.45 0.47
N LEU A 97 -3.92 12.35 1.41
CA LEU A 97 -3.99 13.79 1.18
C LEU A 97 -3.01 14.25 0.10
N MET A 98 -1.79 13.71 0.08
CA MET A 98 -0.82 13.94 -0.99
C MET A 98 -1.46 13.66 -2.36
N ASP A 99 -2.10 12.52 -2.54
CA ASP A 99 -2.75 12.17 -3.80
C ASP A 99 -3.97 13.05 -4.11
N ALA A 100 -4.83 13.30 -3.12
CA ALA A 100 -6.01 14.14 -3.29
C ALA A 100 -5.63 15.55 -3.75
N TYR A 101 -4.69 16.21 -3.07
CA TYR A 101 -4.21 17.55 -3.44
C TYR A 101 -3.54 17.58 -4.81
N PHE A 102 -2.79 16.53 -5.19
CA PHE A 102 -2.20 16.47 -6.53
C PHE A 102 -3.26 16.42 -7.64
N LYS A 103 -4.39 15.76 -7.39
CA LYS A 103 -5.47 15.62 -8.38
C LYS A 103 -6.20 16.93 -8.64
N VAL A 104 -6.27 17.82 -7.66
CA VAL A 104 -6.91 19.14 -7.76
C VAL A 104 -5.92 20.31 -7.86
N LYS A 105 -4.63 20.03 -8.05
CA LYS A 105 -3.54 21.03 -7.99
C LYS A 105 -3.74 22.26 -8.91
N ASP A 106 -4.47 22.09 -10.00
CA ASP A 106 -4.66 23.13 -11.02
C ASP A 106 -5.77 24.12 -10.61
N GLU A 107 -6.57 23.80 -9.59
CA GLU A 107 -7.66 24.66 -9.09
C GLU A 107 -7.16 25.74 -8.14
N ASN A 108 -6.06 25.49 -7.44
CA ASN A 108 -5.44 26.44 -6.52
C ASN A 108 -3.93 26.21 -6.45
N PRO A 109 -3.09 27.22 -6.69
CA PRO A 109 -1.63 27.07 -6.67
C PRO A 109 -1.07 26.49 -5.36
N ILE A 110 -1.73 26.76 -4.23
CA ILE A 110 -1.34 26.25 -2.90
C ILE A 110 -1.48 24.72 -2.83
N TYR A 111 -2.37 24.10 -3.62
CA TYR A 111 -2.59 22.66 -3.58
C TYR A 111 -1.39 21.87 -4.08
N TYR A 112 -0.59 22.42 -4.99
CA TYR A 112 0.66 21.77 -5.37
C TYR A 112 1.67 21.75 -4.23
N GLU A 113 1.74 22.82 -3.45
CA GLU A 113 2.58 22.89 -2.24
C GLU A 113 2.08 21.93 -1.17
N LYS A 114 0.76 21.86 -0.95
CA LYS A 114 0.14 20.91 -0.01
C LYS A 114 0.40 19.45 -0.39
N HIS A 115 0.41 19.13 -1.69
CA HIS A 115 0.82 17.82 -2.17
C HIS A 115 2.25 17.47 -1.73
N ILE A 116 3.20 18.39 -1.90
CA ILE A 116 4.61 18.21 -1.51
C ILE A 116 4.74 18.11 0.02
N GLU A 117 4.06 18.99 0.76
CA GLU A 117 4.04 19.00 2.23
C GLU A 117 3.56 17.66 2.79
N HIS A 118 2.44 17.13 2.28
CA HIS A 118 1.91 15.85 2.71
C HIS A 118 2.74 14.66 2.25
N ALA A 119 3.42 14.73 1.10
CA ALA A 119 4.41 13.73 0.72
C ALA A 119 5.58 13.72 1.72
N ARG A 120 6.09 14.90 2.12
CA ARG A 120 7.14 15.03 3.13
C ARG A 120 6.70 14.45 4.48
N LEU A 121 5.51 14.82 4.95
CA LEU A 121 4.97 14.33 6.23
C LEU A 121 4.72 12.82 6.21
N ALA A 122 4.17 12.27 5.12
CA ALA A 122 3.98 10.83 5.00
C ALA A 122 5.32 10.08 5.10
N MET A 123 6.37 10.58 4.45
CA MET A 123 7.71 9.98 4.56
C MET A 123 8.29 10.11 5.97
N LEU A 124 8.12 11.26 6.63
CA LEU A 124 8.58 11.50 8.01
C LEU A 124 7.93 10.57 9.03
N TYR A 125 6.67 10.19 8.81
CA TYR A 125 5.90 9.34 9.71
C TYR A 125 5.85 7.88 9.27
N GLY A 126 6.87 7.41 8.55
CA GLY A 126 7.08 5.99 8.29
C GLY A 126 6.44 5.44 7.01
N HIS A 127 5.93 6.28 6.09
CA HIS A 127 5.45 5.78 4.80
C HIS A 127 6.60 5.52 3.81
N ASN A 128 7.39 4.48 4.05
CA ASN A 128 8.57 4.08 3.29
C ASN A 128 8.30 3.05 2.18
N THR A 129 7.15 3.12 1.48
CA THR A 129 6.82 2.17 0.40
C THR A 129 7.55 2.45 -0.93
N GLY A 130 8.27 3.56 -1.03
CA GLY A 130 8.88 4.08 -2.27
C GLY A 130 7.96 4.98 -3.09
N TYR A 131 6.64 4.83 -2.93
CA TYR A 131 5.64 5.66 -3.63
C TYR A 131 5.76 7.14 -3.23
N VAL A 132 5.75 7.43 -1.93
CA VAL A 132 5.81 8.79 -1.38
C VAL A 132 7.14 9.46 -1.73
N GLN A 133 8.25 8.73 -1.59
CA GLN A 133 9.60 9.21 -1.91
C GLN A 133 9.68 9.63 -3.38
N LYS A 134 9.10 8.82 -4.28
CA LYS A 134 9.06 9.11 -5.71
C LYS A 134 8.22 10.34 -6.02
N LYS A 135 7.05 10.48 -5.39
CA LYS A 135 6.17 11.65 -5.56
C LYS A 135 6.83 12.92 -5.05
N LEU A 136 7.43 12.88 -3.87
CA LEU A 136 8.14 14.00 -3.27
C LEU A 136 9.30 14.46 -4.16
N ALA A 137 10.18 13.56 -4.60
CA ALA A 137 11.30 13.90 -5.48
C ALA A 137 10.84 14.54 -6.81
N ILE A 138 9.79 14.00 -7.44
CA ILE A 138 9.23 14.57 -8.68
C ILE A 138 8.57 15.92 -8.44
N GLY A 139 7.86 16.09 -7.32
CA GLY A 139 7.20 17.35 -6.96
C GLY A 139 8.21 18.48 -6.77
N LEU A 140 9.28 18.19 -6.05
CA LEU A 140 10.40 19.12 -5.82
C LEU A 140 11.11 19.46 -7.13
N GLU A 141 11.40 18.46 -7.98
CA GLU A 141 11.99 18.69 -9.30
C GLU A 141 11.15 19.66 -10.15
N LYS A 142 9.82 19.49 -10.15
CA LYS A 142 8.90 20.37 -10.90
C LYS A 142 8.85 21.81 -10.36
N GLN A 143 9.09 22.01 -9.07
CA GLN A 143 9.27 23.34 -8.48
C GLN A 143 10.70 23.91 -8.67
N LYS A 144 11.57 23.22 -9.42
CA LYS A 144 13.01 23.56 -9.56
C LYS A 144 13.77 23.58 -8.24
N LYS A 145 13.29 22.80 -7.27
CA LYS A 145 13.91 22.54 -5.96
C LYS A 145 14.86 21.36 -6.05
N ILE A 146 15.92 21.51 -6.84
CA ILE A 146 16.76 20.40 -7.30
C ILE A 146 17.59 19.82 -6.16
N ASN A 147 18.15 20.66 -5.29
CA ASN A 147 18.94 20.21 -4.13
C ASN A 147 18.07 19.42 -3.14
N GLN A 148 16.85 19.92 -2.89
CA GLN A 148 15.84 19.21 -2.13
C GLN A 148 15.47 17.85 -2.74
N ALA A 149 15.25 17.78 -4.06
CA ALA A 149 14.96 16.51 -4.75
C ALA A 149 16.15 15.52 -4.69
N LEU A 150 17.39 16.02 -4.78
CA LEU A 150 18.61 15.24 -4.60
C LEU A 150 18.71 14.68 -3.18
N GLN A 151 18.32 15.46 -2.17
CA GLN A 151 18.28 14.99 -0.78
C GLN A 151 17.38 13.75 -0.64
N ILE A 152 16.21 13.74 -1.26
CA ILE A 152 15.31 12.56 -1.24
C ILE A 152 16.00 11.35 -1.85
N CYS A 153 16.68 11.52 -2.98
CA CYS A 153 17.42 10.43 -3.62
C CYS A 153 18.55 9.92 -2.71
N ASN A 154 19.27 10.81 -2.03
CA ASN A 154 20.34 10.42 -1.11
C ASN A 154 19.80 9.64 0.10
N ILE A 155 18.68 10.06 0.68
CA ILE A 155 18.04 9.32 1.79
C ILE A 155 17.67 7.91 1.33
N VAL A 156 17.02 7.77 0.17
CA VAL A 156 16.58 6.44 -0.33
C VAL A 156 17.75 5.53 -0.70
N LEU A 157 18.85 6.12 -1.18
CA LEU A 157 20.05 5.39 -1.58
C LEU A 157 20.98 5.09 -0.41
N ASP A 158 20.73 5.62 0.79
CA ASP A 158 21.45 5.24 1.99
C ASP A 158 21.29 3.74 2.26
N ASP A 159 22.36 3.09 2.72
CA ASP A 159 22.37 1.65 2.98
C ASP A 159 21.45 1.26 4.14
N LYS A 160 21.22 2.18 5.08
CA LYS A 160 20.31 1.99 6.22
C LYS A 160 18.85 2.19 5.82
N PHE A 161 18.59 2.81 4.68
CA PHE A 161 17.25 2.95 4.15
C PHE A 161 16.86 1.70 3.35
N HIS A 162 15.70 1.14 3.68
CA HIS A 162 15.03 0.15 2.84
C HIS A 162 13.53 0.46 2.76
N PHE A 163 12.92 0.00 1.68
CA PHE A 163 11.48 0.11 1.52
C PHE A 163 10.78 -0.93 2.41
N SER A 164 9.57 -0.62 2.85
CA SER A 164 8.75 -1.61 3.57
C SER A 164 8.55 -2.87 2.73
N SER A 165 8.30 -3.99 3.39
CA SER A 165 8.05 -5.30 2.75
C SER A 165 6.86 -5.29 1.78
N HIS A 166 5.93 -4.36 1.99
CA HIS A 166 4.76 -4.13 1.13
C HIS A 166 4.95 -2.98 0.14
N GLY A 167 6.16 -2.41 0.08
CA GLY A 167 6.51 -1.32 -0.81
C GLY A 167 6.69 -1.74 -2.26
N CYS A 168 6.61 -0.76 -3.16
CA CYS A 168 6.86 -0.91 -4.59
C CYS A 168 8.11 -0.12 -5.04
N GLY A 169 8.90 0.40 -4.09
CA GLY A 169 10.09 1.18 -4.35
C GLY A 169 11.20 0.36 -4.99
N ASN A 170 11.99 1.02 -5.86
CA ASN A 170 13.15 0.44 -6.50
C ASN A 170 14.32 1.42 -6.42
N LYS A 171 15.42 1.06 -5.73
CA LYS A 171 16.59 1.95 -5.57
C LYS A 171 17.19 2.37 -6.91
N ASN A 172 17.15 1.51 -7.94
CA ASN A 172 17.66 1.85 -9.28
C ASN A 172 16.91 3.03 -9.91
N GLU A 173 15.59 3.15 -9.66
CA GLU A 173 14.84 4.33 -10.13
C GLU A 173 15.37 5.63 -9.52
N PHE A 174 15.83 5.59 -8.27
CA PHE A 174 16.40 6.74 -7.56
C PHE A 174 17.85 7.01 -7.97
N VAL A 175 18.65 5.99 -8.33
CA VAL A 175 19.96 6.19 -8.97
C VAL A 175 19.79 6.96 -10.27
N SER A 176 18.94 6.48 -11.19
CA SER A 176 18.68 7.16 -12.46
C SER A 176 18.05 8.54 -12.28
N ARG A 177 17.23 8.75 -11.24
CA ARG A 177 16.69 10.08 -10.90
C ARG A 177 17.79 11.02 -10.45
N LYS A 178 18.66 10.58 -9.54
CA LYS A 178 19.78 11.37 -9.01
C LYS A 178 20.70 11.82 -10.14
N GLU A 179 21.05 10.94 -11.08
CA GLU A 179 21.85 11.29 -12.26
C GLU A 179 21.19 12.38 -13.12
N LYS A 180 19.87 12.28 -13.33
CA LYS A 180 19.11 13.30 -14.08
C LYS A 180 19.05 14.63 -13.34
N LEU A 181 18.90 14.61 -12.02
CA LEU A 181 18.85 15.82 -11.19
C LEU A 181 20.22 16.51 -11.12
N LEU A 182 21.32 15.76 -11.04
CA LEU A 182 22.68 16.32 -11.06
C LEU A 182 22.96 17.11 -12.35
N LYS A 183 22.44 16.65 -13.50
CA LYS A 183 22.54 17.40 -14.77
C LYS A 183 21.76 18.72 -14.76
N LYS A 184 20.79 18.87 -13.86
CA LYS A 184 19.95 20.06 -13.68
C LYS A 184 20.37 20.90 -12.47
N ALA A 185 21.47 20.56 -11.79
CA ALA A 185 21.87 21.23 -10.55
C ALA A 185 22.10 22.74 -10.75
N ASN A 186 22.63 23.13 -11.90
CA ASN A 186 22.85 24.55 -12.25
C ASN A 186 21.54 25.33 -12.50
N ASP A 187 20.42 24.64 -12.73
CA ASP A 187 19.11 25.25 -12.97
C ASP A 187 18.30 25.43 -11.66
N SER A 188 18.88 25.09 -10.50
CA SER A 188 18.18 25.14 -9.23
C SER A 188 17.87 26.59 -8.83
N LEU A 189 16.63 26.85 -8.41
CA LEU A 189 16.23 28.16 -7.85
C LEU A 189 16.56 28.34 -6.37
N GLU A 190 17.18 27.32 -5.77
CA GLU A 190 17.42 27.25 -4.33
C GLU A 190 18.88 27.52 -4.00
N LYS A 191 19.12 28.07 -2.81
CA LYS A 191 20.45 28.03 -2.20
C LYS A 191 20.86 26.56 -2.04
N SER A 192 22.14 26.27 -2.19
CA SER A 192 22.72 24.92 -2.05
C SER A 192 22.42 24.25 -0.69
N GLU A 193 22.10 25.03 0.33
CA GLU A 193 21.79 24.58 1.69
C GLU A 193 20.30 24.29 1.95
N SER A 194 19.43 24.46 0.95
CA SER A 194 17.99 24.20 1.13
C SER A 194 17.74 22.70 1.29
N MET A 195 17.18 22.31 2.43
CA MET A 195 16.91 20.92 2.80
C MET A 195 15.40 20.69 2.98
N VAL A 196 14.91 19.54 2.53
CA VAL A 196 13.53 19.07 2.78
C VAL A 196 13.41 18.52 4.19
N PHE A 197 14.43 17.79 4.62
CA PHE A 197 14.54 17.18 5.93
C PHE A 197 15.79 17.66 6.65
N THR A 198 15.66 17.93 7.94
CA THR A 198 16.78 18.13 8.85
C THR A 198 17.53 16.81 9.08
N ARG A 199 18.74 16.89 9.65
CA ARG A 199 19.51 15.68 10.02
C ARG A 199 18.78 14.82 11.05
N ASP A 200 18.07 15.45 11.97
CA ASP A 200 17.31 14.76 13.02
C ASP A 200 16.08 14.07 12.44
N GLU A 201 15.38 14.71 11.49
CA GLU A 201 14.27 14.09 10.74
C GLU A 201 14.77 12.88 9.92
N ILE A 202 15.92 12.99 9.25
CA ILE A 202 16.52 11.87 8.51
C ILE A 202 16.84 10.71 9.47
N SER A 203 17.46 11.02 10.61
CA SER A 203 17.78 10.01 11.63
C SER A 203 16.51 9.33 12.16
N SER A 204 15.43 10.10 12.36
CA SER A 204 14.13 9.58 12.78
C SER A 204 13.49 8.67 11.73
N ILE A 205 13.59 9.02 10.44
CA ILE A 205 13.11 8.17 9.34
C ILE A 205 13.85 6.83 9.34
N ILE A 206 15.18 6.84 9.43
CA ILE A 206 15.97 5.61 9.45
C ILE A 206 15.68 4.75 10.69
N GLU A 207 15.49 5.38 11.85
CA GLU A 207 15.17 4.67 13.07
C GLU A 207 13.77 4.03 13.03
N GLN A 208 12.76 4.72 12.51
CA GLN A 208 11.42 4.15 12.31
C GLN A 208 11.47 2.91 11.41
N ILE A 209 12.21 3.01 10.30
CA ILE A 209 12.42 1.91 9.35
C ILE A 209 13.00 0.67 10.08
N ARG A 210 14.02 0.87 10.92
CA ARG A 210 14.62 -0.21 11.73
C ARG A 210 13.63 -0.82 12.73
N GLN A 211 12.81 0.02 13.38
CA GLN A 211 11.81 -0.44 14.34
C GLN A 211 10.69 -1.24 13.67
N ASP A 212 10.26 -0.83 12.47
CA ASP A 212 9.24 -1.54 11.70
C ASP A 212 9.71 -2.92 11.24
N GLU A 213 10.98 -3.07 10.85
CA GLU A 213 11.55 -4.40 10.56
C GLU A 213 11.54 -5.31 11.79
N GLU A 214 11.95 -4.79 12.95
CA GLU A 214 11.98 -5.58 14.16
C GLU A 214 10.57 -6.00 14.57
N ARG A 215 9.61 -5.07 14.50
CA ARG A 215 8.20 -5.38 14.73
C ARG A 215 7.68 -6.47 13.78
N ALA A 216 7.95 -6.35 12.48
CA ALA A 216 7.54 -7.34 11.49
C ALA A 216 8.15 -8.72 11.74
N LYS A 217 9.42 -8.79 12.19
CA LYS A 217 10.07 -10.04 12.61
C LYS A 217 9.37 -10.66 13.82
N GLN A 218 9.07 -9.86 14.84
CA GLN A 218 8.38 -10.34 16.04
C GLN A 218 6.95 -10.81 15.74
N GLU A 219 6.21 -10.08 14.91
CA GLU A 219 4.86 -10.46 14.45
C GLU A 219 4.89 -11.79 13.70
N LYS A 220 5.86 -11.99 12.80
CA LYS A 220 6.04 -13.25 12.09
C LYS A 220 6.31 -14.42 13.05
N ILE A 221 7.23 -14.24 14.01
CA ILE A 221 7.54 -15.26 15.02
C ILE A 221 6.29 -15.59 15.85
N GLY A 222 5.52 -14.58 16.26
CA GLY A 222 4.28 -14.75 17.01
C GLY A 222 3.22 -15.49 16.22
N HIS A 223 3.04 -15.13 14.94
CA HIS A 223 2.13 -15.80 14.02
C HIS A 223 2.51 -17.27 13.84
N ASP A 224 3.78 -17.58 13.56
CA ASP A 224 4.25 -18.94 13.34
C ASP A 224 4.05 -19.82 14.59
N LYS A 225 4.31 -19.28 15.79
CA LYS A 225 4.00 -19.97 17.07
C LYS A 225 2.51 -20.24 17.25
N LYS A 226 1.65 -19.27 16.92
CA LYS A 226 0.19 -19.44 17.01
C LYS A 226 -0.30 -20.52 16.04
N MET A 227 0.21 -20.53 14.81
CA MET A 227 -0.13 -21.53 13.81
C MET A 227 0.34 -22.94 14.22
N GLU A 228 1.51 -23.06 14.83
CA GLU A 228 2.01 -24.33 15.35
C GLU A 228 1.17 -24.86 16.51
N GLN A 229 0.73 -23.99 17.43
CA GLN A 229 -0.19 -24.37 18.50
C GLN A 229 -1.55 -24.84 17.95
N LEU A 230 -2.07 -24.17 16.92
CA LEU A 230 -3.30 -24.55 16.26
C LEU A 230 -3.18 -25.94 15.61
N ARG A 231 -2.11 -26.21 14.86
CA ARG A 231 -1.83 -27.52 14.24
C ARG A 231 -1.85 -28.65 15.28
N LYS A 232 -1.13 -28.47 16.39
CA LYS A 232 -1.13 -29.41 17.52
C LYS A 232 -2.52 -29.63 18.10
N SER A 233 -3.33 -28.57 18.22
CA SER A 233 -4.69 -28.66 18.78
C SER A 233 -5.69 -29.42 17.89
N ILE A 234 -5.43 -29.50 16.59
CA ILE A 234 -6.26 -30.22 15.61
C ILE A 234 -5.69 -31.59 15.21
N GLY A 235 -4.58 -32.03 15.82
CA GLY A 235 -3.99 -33.35 15.60
C GLY A 235 -3.25 -33.50 14.26
N ILE A 236 -2.78 -32.40 13.68
CA ILE A 236 -1.88 -32.35 12.52
C ILE A 236 -0.48 -32.00 13.01
#